data_AF-A0A921QHT3-F1
#
_entry.id   AF-A0A921QHT3-F1
#
_cell.length_a   1.000
_cell.length_b   1.000
_cell.length_c   1.000
_cell.angle_alpha   90.00
_cell.angle_beta   90.00
_cell.angle_gamma   90.00
#
_symmetry.space_group_name_H-M   'P 1'
#
loop_
_entity.id
_entity.type
_entity.pdbx_description
1 polymer ?
#
loop_
_entity_poly.entity_id
_entity_poly.type
_entity_poly.pdbx_seq_one_letter_code
_entity_poly.pdbx_strand_id
1 'polypeptide(L)'
;MARAQASMIAVVAIISVAAAASVLGTASGATSYTVGEPGGSWDLQTNLTAWASTVDFHPGDQLMFKYDASAHDVVEVTQAGYTSCSAASPIAGPKSSGPNVRTGDAVR
;
A
#
# COMPACT_ATOMS: atom_id res chain seq x y z
N MET A 1 -10.61 -66.44 16.69
CA MET A 1 -11.11 -65.81 15.45
C MET A 1 -11.68 -64.45 15.82
N ALA A 2 -11.15 -63.38 15.22
CA ALA A 2 -11.48 -61.99 15.48
C ALA A 2 -12.76 -61.56 14.76
N ARG A 3 -13.53 -60.66 15.37
CA ARG A 3 -14.29 -59.61 14.66
C ARG A 3 -14.29 -58.32 15.49
N ALA A 4 -13.52 -57.35 15.01
CA ALA A 4 -13.60 -55.94 15.36
C ALA A 4 -14.94 -55.35 14.80
N GLN A 5 -15.41 -54.14 15.10
CA GLN A 5 -14.75 -52.86 14.92
C GLN A 5 -15.59 -51.74 15.58
N ALA A 6 -14.87 -50.78 16.18
CA ALA A 6 -15.05 -49.34 16.10
C ALA A 6 -16.46 -48.76 15.84
N SER A 7 -17.07 -48.17 16.87
CA SER A 7 -18.07 -47.10 16.69
C SER A 7 -18.08 -46.13 17.88
N MET A 8 -16.91 -45.56 18.19
CA MET A 8 -16.79 -44.42 19.11
C MET A 8 -15.79 -43.36 18.60
N ILE A 9 -14.91 -43.74 17.65
CA ILE A 9 -13.93 -42.84 17.05
C ILE A 9 -14.56 -41.94 15.98
N ALA A 10 -15.64 -42.38 15.31
CA ALA A 10 -16.26 -41.61 14.23
C ALA A 10 -17.12 -40.43 14.70
N VAL A 11 -17.72 -40.47 15.89
CA VAL A 11 -18.58 -39.39 16.39
C VAL A 11 -17.76 -38.23 16.97
N VAL A 12 -16.58 -38.52 17.53
CA VAL A 12 -15.65 -37.49 18.03
C VAL A 12 -14.88 -36.81 16.89
N ALA A 13 -14.71 -37.49 15.74
CA ALA A 13 -13.98 -36.96 14.59
C ALA A 13 -14.80 -35.98 13.72
N ILE A 14 -16.11 -35.83 13.93
CA ILE A 14 -16.95 -34.91 13.13
C ILE A 14 -17.14 -33.55 13.83
N ILE A 15 -16.78 -33.41 15.11
CA ILE A 15 -16.84 -32.14 15.87
C ILE A 15 -15.44 -31.53 16.08
N SER A 16 -14.55 -31.70 15.11
CA SER A 16 -13.20 -31.10 15.14
C SER A 16 -12.82 -30.37 13.85
N VAL A 17 -13.78 -30.10 12.97
CA VAL A 17 -13.59 -29.27 11.76
C VAL A 17 -14.46 -28.00 11.82
N ALA A 18 -14.50 -27.34 12.98
CA ALA A 18 -15.22 -26.08 13.13
C ALA A 18 -14.57 -25.19 14.21
N ALA A 19 -13.27 -24.90 14.09
CA ALA A 19 -12.63 -23.77 14.76
C ALA A 19 -11.16 -23.61 14.31
N ALA A 20 -10.92 -23.44 13.01
CA ALA A 20 -9.74 -22.68 12.59
C ALA A 20 -10.20 -21.24 12.39
N ALA A 21 -10.50 -20.56 13.50
CA ALA A 21 -10.70 -19.13 13.50
C ALA A 21 -9.41 -18.50 12.95
N SER A 22 -9.53 -17.87 11.79
CA SER A 22 -8.46 -17.21 11.07
C SER A 22 -7.88 -16.07 11.92
N VAL A 23 -6.85 -16.36 12.71
CA VAL A 23 -5.96 -15.32 13.23
C VAL A 23 -4.92 -15.02 12.15
N LEU A 24 -5.37 -14.47 11.02
CA LEU A 24 -4.49 -13.67 10.20
C LEU A 24 -4.41 -12.33 10.90
N GLY A 25 -3.40 -12.18 11.75
CA GLY A 25 -3.08 -10.88 12.32
C GLY A 25 -2.95 -9.88 11.17
N THR A 26 -3.73 -8.81 11.20
CA THR A 26 -3.48 -7.66 10.34
C THR A 26 -2.09 -7.16 10.71
N ALA A 27 -1.10 -7.39 9.85
CA ALA A 27 0.19 -6.76 10.00
C ALA A 27 -0.07 -5.25 9.96
N SER A 28 -0.07 -4.60 11.13
CA SER A 28 -0.19 -3.14 11.25
C SER A 28 1.17 -2.52 10.93
N GLY A 29 1.63 -2.72 9.70
CA GLY A 29 2.85 -2.12 9.17
C GLY A 29 2.48 -1.08 8.13
N ALA A 30 3.20 0.04 8.11
CA ALA A 30 3.14 0.99 7.02
C ALA A 30 3.44 0.28 5.68
N THR A 31 2.56 0.44 4.70
CA THR A 31 2.76 -0.11 3.36
C THR A 31 3.57 0.87 2.52
N SER A 32 4.48 0.36 1.69
CA SER A 32 5.22 1.17 0.73
C SER A 32 4.70 0.92 -0.69
N TYR A 33 4.29 1.99 -1.37
CA TYR A 33 3.81 1.96 -2.75
C TYR A 33 4.81 2.65 -3.66
N THR A 34 5.28 1.96 -4.70
CA THR A 34 6.05 2.65 -5.74
C THR A 34 5.09 3.33 -6.71
N VAL A 35 5.24 4.64 -6.87
CA VAL A 35 4.36 5.48 -7.67
C VAL A 35 4.44 5.10 -9.15
N GLY A 36 3.30 4.77 -9.75
CA GLY A 36 3.17 4.38 -11.17
C GLY A 36 3.30 2.87 -11.44
N GLU A 37 3.90 2.09 -10.54
CA GLU A 37 4.08 0.65 -10.75
C GLU A 37 2.76 -0.13 -10.62
N PRO A 38 2.62 -1.29 -11.30
CA PRO A 38 3.59 -1.90 -12.22
C PRO A 38 3.56 -1.32 -13.65
N GLY A 39 2.74 -0.28 -13.89
CA GLY A 39 2.45 0.23 -15.24
C GLY A 39 3.34 1.38 -15.70
N GLY A 40 4.26 1.85 -14.88
CA GLY A 40 5.06 3.05 -15.15
C GLY A 40 5.89 3.53 -13.95
N SER A 41 6.29 4.79 -13.97
CA SER A 41 7.15 5.41 -12.96
C SER A 41 6.73 6.87 -12.69
N TRP A 42 7.49 7.59 -11.87
CA TRP A 42 7.38 9.05 -11.78
C TRP A 42 7.97 9.71 -13.03
N ASP A 43 7.13 9.86 -14.05
CA ASP A 43 7.47 10.43 -15.36
C ASP A 43 6.26 11.14 -15.99
N LEU A 44 6.46 11.72 -17.17
CA LEU A 44 5.43 12.48 -17.90
C LEU A 44 4.49 11.60 -18.73
N GLN A 45 4.67 10.28 -18.79
CA GLN A 45 3.93 9.38 -19.68
C GLN A 45 2.94 8.50 -18.91
N THR A 46 3.23 8.24 -17.65
CA THR A 46 2.43 7.38 -16.77
C THR A 46 1.13 8.07 -16.36
N ASN A 47 0.00 7.39 -16.50
CA ASN A 47 -1.29 7.88 -16.00
C ASN A 47 -1.39 7.69 -14.47
N LEU A 48 -0.83 8.63 -13.73
CA LEU A 48 -0.79 8.57 -12.26
C LEU A 48 -2.17 8.70 -11.59
N THR A 49 -3.15 9.32 -12.25
CA THR A 49 -4.54 9.36 -11.77
C THR A 49 -5.18 7.98 -11.79
N ALA A 50 -4.99 7.23 -12.88
CA ALA A 50 -5.47 5.85 -12.97
C ALA A 50 -4.76 4.97 -11.94
N TRP A 51 -3.44 5.09 -11.80
CA TRP A 51 -2.68 4.36 -10.79
C TRP A 51 -3.19 4.64 -9.37
N ALA A 52 -3.33 5.91 -8.98
CA ALA A 52 -3.78 6.29 -7.65
C ALA A 52 -5.18 5.73 -7.31
N SER A 53 -6.06 5.59 -8.31
CA SER A 53 -7.39 4.99 -8.12
C SER A 53 -7.38 3.49 -7.78
N THR A 54 -6.25 2.81 -8.00
CA THR A 54 -6.07 1.39 -7.68
C THR A 54 -5.49 1.13 -6.30
N VAL A 55 -5.08 2.19 -5.59
CA VAL A 55 -4.37 2.09 -4.31
C VAL A 55 -5.22 2.66 -3.20
N ASP A 56 -5.31 1.93 -2.09
CA ASP A 56 -5.99 2.38 -0.87
C ASP A 56 -4.96 2.87 0.15
N PHE A 57 -4.78 4.19 0.22
CA PHE A 57 -3.76 4.82 1.06
C PHE A 57 -4.24 4.98 2.51
N HIS A 58 -3.44 4.51 3.46
CA HIS A 58 -3.67 4.67 4.88
C HIS A 58 -2.63 5.59 5.52
N PRO A 59 -2.96 6.31 6.61
CA PRO A 59 -1.98 7.10 7.35
C PRO A 59 -0.79 6.25 7.81
N GLY A 60 0.42 6.70 7.48
CA GLY A 60 1.67 6.02 7.83
C GLY A 60 2.32 5.27 6.68
N ASP A 61 1.57 5.00 5.60
CA ASP A 61 2.10 4.47 4.36
C ASP A 61 3.15 5.39 3.73
N GLN A 62 3.95 4.82 2.83
CA GLN A 62 5.05 5.49 2.15
C GLN A 62 4.86 5.44 0.63
N LEU A 63 5.04 6.58 -0.02
CA LEU A 63 5.10 6.70 -1.48
C LEU A 63 6.55 6.74 -1.91
N MET A 64 6.94 5.76 -2.73
CA MET A 64 8.27 5.63 -3.30
C MET A 64 8.32 6.21 -4.71
N PHE A 65 9.10 7.26 -4.91
CA PHE A 65 9.27 7.91 -6.21
C PHE A 65 10.56 7.45 -6.88
N LYS A 66 10.46 6.86 -8.08
CA LYS A 66 11.60 6.45 -8.91
C LYS A 66 11.66 7.35 -10.15
N TYR A 67 12.74 8.11 -10.32
CA TYR A 67 12.95 9.01 -11.45
C TYR A 67 14.43 9.36 -11.62
N ASP A 68 14.79 9.90 -12.79
CA ASP A 68 16.08 10.54 -13.01
C ASP A 68 16.10 11.91 -12.32
N ALA A 69 16.90 12.04 -11.25
CA ALA A 69 16.98 13.25 -10.45
C ALA A 69 17.59 14.47 -11.19
N SER A 70 18.17 14.28 -12.38
CA SER A 70 18.58 15.38 -13.24
C SER A 70 17.43 15.97 -14.07
N ALA A 71 16.33 15.23 -14.22
CA ALA A 71 15.19 15.59 -15.06
C ALA A 71 13.92 15.91 -14.25
N HIS A 72 13.76 15.28 -13.09
CA HIS A 72 12.54 15.36 -12.28
C HIS A 72 12.84 15.58 -10.81
N ASP A 73 11.86 16.11 -10.08
CA ASP A 73 11.84 16.24 -8.63
C ASP A 73 10.47 15.87 -8.07
N VAL A 74 10.32 15.95 -6.75
CA VAL A 74 9.04 15.75 -6.06
C VAL A 74 8.82 16.93 -5.13
N VAL A 75 7.71 17.63 -5.35
CA VAL A 75 7.28 18.78 -4.54
C VAL A 75 5.88 18.49 -4.01
N GLU A 76 5.73 18.67 -2.70
CA GLU A 76 4.44 18.58 -2.05
C GLU A 76 3.76 19.95 -2.09
N VAL A 77 2.54 20.00 -2.63
CA VAL A 77 1.83 21.25 -2.91
C VAL A 77 0.44 21.23 -2.31
N THR A 78 -0.13 22.41 -2.07
CA THR A 78 -1.54 22.56 -1.72
C THR A 78 -2.44 22.14 -2.88
N GLN A 79 -3.73 21.90 -2.60
CA GLN A 79 -4.71 21.60 -3.65
C GLN A 79 -4.75 22.70 -4.73
N ALA A 80 -4.69 23.97 -4.34
CA ALA A 80 -4.63 25.10 -5.28
C ALA A 80 -3.34 25.07 -6.11
N GLY A 81 -2.20 24.74 -5.49
CA GLY A 81 -0.93 24.51 -6.18
C GLY A 81 -1.02 23.40 -7.22
N TYR A 82 -1.62 22.26 -6.86
CA TYR A 82 -1.86 21.14 -7.78
C TYR A 82 -2.74 21.54 -8.97
N THR A 83 -3.90 22.16 -8.72
CA THR A 83 -4.84 22.58 -9.79
C THR A 83 -4.22 23.63 -10.72
N SER A 84 -3.38 24.51 -10.20
CA SER A 84 -2.71 25.56 -10.98
C SER A 84 -1.37 25.13 -11.60
N CYS A 85 -0.90 23.91 -11.33
CA CYS A 85 0.44 23.44 -11.67
C CYS A 85 1.56 24.39 -11.16
N SER A 86 1.46 24.83 -9.90
CA SER A 86 2.39 25.76 -9.27
C SER A 86 3.09 25.16 -8.05
N ALA A 87 4.41 25.21 -8.06
CA ALA A 87 5.28 24.86 -6.94
C ALA A 87 5.72 26.08 -6.09
N ALA A 88 5.14 27.26 -6.32
CA ALA A 88 5.60 28.51 -5.72
C ALA A 88 5.38 28.64 -4.20
N SER A 89 4.53 27.80 -3.61
CA SER A 89 4.27 27.75 -2.16
C SER A 89 4.13 26.30 -1.72
N PRO A 90 5.23 25.55 -1.68
CA PRO A 90 5.20 24.13 -1.36
C PRO A 90 4.86 23.94 0.13
N ILE A 91 4.10 22.88 0.43
CA ILE A 91 3.85 22.45 1.82
C ILE A 91 5.14 21.92 2.42
N ALA A 92 5.92 21.19 1.62
CA ALA A 92 7.28 20.76 1.93
C ALA A 92 8.18 20.96 0.70
N GLY A 93 9.39 21.49 0.92
CA GLY A 93 10.35 21.80 -0.14
C GLY A 93 10.73 20.58 -1.00
N PRO A 94 11.35 20.80 -2.18
CA PRO A 94 11.71 19.75 -3.12
C PRO A 94 12.57 18.69 -2.45
N LYS A 95 12.09 17.45 -2.45
CA LYS A 95 12.79 16.31 -1.87
C LYS A 95 13.79 15.78 -2.92
N SER A 96 14.96 16.39 -3.04
CA SER A 96 15.97 15.94 -4.03
C SER A 96 16.72 14.66 -3.62
N SER A 97 16.59 14.18 -2.39
CA SER A 97 17.20 12.91 -1.96
C SER A 97 16.50 12.31 -0.73
N GLY A 98 15.73 11.26 -0.97
CA GLY A 98 15.04 10.47 0.05
C GLY A 98 13.78 9.87 -0.55
N PRO A 99 13.73 8.57 -0.88
CA PRO A 99 12.76 8.03 -1.82
C PRO A 99 11.31 8.01 -1.31
N ASN A 100 11.05 8.37 -0.04
CA ASN A 100 9.79 8.04 0.61
C ASN A 100 9.09 9.30 1.14
N VAL A 101 7.88 9.59 0.64
CA VAL A 101 6.95 10.55 1.26
C VAL A 101 5.94 9.77 2.09
N ARG A 102 5.71 10.17 3.35
CA ARG A 102 4.71 9.52 4.20
C ARG A 102 3.32 10.12 3.93
N THR A 103 2.31 9.28 3.77
CA THR A 103 0.91 9.71 3.51
C THR A 103 0.31 10.53 4.66
N GLY A 104 0.84 10.42 5.87
CA GLY A 104 0.42 11.26 7.01
C GLY A 104 0.95 12.70 6.97
N ASP A 105 2.03 12.96 6.24
CA ASP A 105 2.54 14.31 5.98
C ASP A 105 1.86 14.92 4.74
N ALA A 106 1.52 14.08 3.75
CA ALA A 106 0.93 14.47 2.46
C ALA A 106 -0.59 14.75 2.47
N VAL A 107 -1.29 14.53 3.58
CA VAL A 107 -2.76 14.68 3.72
C VAL A 107 -3.09 15.62 4.87
N ARG A 108 -2.49 16.82 4.86
CA ARG A 108 -2.88 17.90 5.78
C ARG A 108 -3.03 19.24 5.06
#